data_AF-A0A2H9L3X5-F1
#
_entry.id   AF-A0A2H9L3X5-F1
#
_cell.length_a   1.000
_cell.length_b   1.000
_cell.length_c   1.000
_cell.angle_alpha   90.00
_cell.angle_beta   90.00
_cell.angle_gamma   90.00
#
_symmetry.space_group_name_H-M   'P 1'
#
loop_
_entity.id
_entity.type
_entity.pdbx_description
1 polymer ?
#
loop_
_entity_poly.entity_id
_entity_poly.type
_entity_poly.pdbx_seq_one_letter_code
_entity_poly.pdbx_strand_id
1 'polypeptide(L)' 'MASFSSCKPVYEAMACWPSMPEKEWRQACAAGVDALPVEFRAFLLRIAELARRPIALVSLGPDRADTLELKRVF' A
#
# COMPACT_ATOMS: atom_id res chain seq x y z
N MET A 1 -13.81 -26.48 17.54
CA MET A 1 -13.14 -25.34 16.86
C MET A 1 -13.85 -25.11 15.54
N ALA A 2 -14.28 -23.89 15.24
CA ALA A 2 -14.86 -23.59 13.94
C ALA A 2 -13.75 -23.66 12.87
N SER A 3 -13.99 -24.43 11.81
CA SER A 3 -13.08 -24.50 10.66
C SER A 3 -13.10 -23.16 9.92
N PHE A 4 -11.94 -22.68 9.47
CA PHE A 4 -11.88 -21.47 8.63
C PHE A 4 -12.66 -21.61 7.32
N SER A 5 -13.00 -22.84 6.90
CA SER A 5 -13.80 -23.10 5.70
C SER A 5 -15.22 -22.55 5.75
N SER A 6 -15.77 -22.25 6.94
CA SER A 6 -17.09 -21.63 7.09
C SER A 6 -17.03 -20.12 7.30
N CYS A 7 -15.84 -19.53 7.44
CA CYS A 7 -15.68 -18.10 7.59
C CYS A 7 -16.06 -17.38 6.29
N LYS A 8 -16.96 -16.40 6.40
CA LYS A 8 -17.26 -15.48 5.31
C LYS A 8 -16.47 -14.18 5.53
N PRO A 9 -15.80 -13.64 4.50
CA PRO A 9 -15.10 -12.37 4.64
C PRO A 9 -16.09 -11.25 4.90
N VAL A 10 -15.70 -10.32 5.78
CA VAL A 10 -16.39 -9.06 5.99
C VAL A 10 -15.51 -7.97 5.39
N TYR A 11 -15.90 -7.49 4.21
CA TYR A 11 -15.13 -6.52 3.45
C TYR A 11 -15.47 -5.09 3.84
N GLU A 12 -14.46 -4.23 3.72
CA GLU A 12 -14.60 -2.78 3.72
C GLU A 12 -14.43 -2.28 2.29
N ALA A 13 -15.32 -1.38 1.85
CA ALA A 13 -15.24 -0.77 0.53
C ALA A 13 -14.50 0.57 0.64
N MET A 14 -13.55 0.82 -0.27
CA MET A 14 -12.77 2.05 -0.33
C MET A 14 -12.73 2.59 -1.77
N ALA A 15 -12.51 3.89 -1.92
CA ALA A 15 -12.29 4.49 -3.22
C ALA A 15 -11.03 3.90 -3.88
N CYS A 16 -11.13 3.58 -5.17
CA CYS A 16 -9.98 3.17 -5.96
C CYS A 16 -9.20 4.40 -6.44
N TRP A 17 -7.92 4.22 -6.79
CA TRP A 17 -7.10 5.24 -7.43
C TRP A 17 -7.05 5.04 -8.95
N PRO A 18 -6.69 6.07 -9.72
CA PRO A 18 -6.46 5.94 -11.16
C PRO A 18 -5.36 4.92 -11.47
N SER A 19 -5.47 4.25 -12.62
CA SER A 19 -4.38 3.42 -13.12
C SER A 19 -3.19 4.31 -13.46
N MET A 20 -2.03 3.99 -12.88
CA MET A 20 -0.77 4.68 -13.16
C MET A 20 0.16 3.73 -13.93
N PRO A 21 0.83 4.20 -14.99
CA PRO A 21 1.87 3.45 -15.67
C PRO A 21 3.10 3.26 -14.79
N GLU A 22 3.91 2.24 -15.08
CA GLU A 22 5.12 1.86 -14.34
C GLU A 22 6.06 3.06 -14.08
N LYS A 23 6.24 3.93 -15.09
CA LYS A 23 7.07 5.12 -14.99
C LYS A 23 6.59 6.09 -13.90
N GLU A 24 5.28 6.25 -13.73
CA GLU A 24 4.71 7.15 -12.73
C GLU A 24 4.87 6.58 -11.31
N TRP A 25 4.72 5.26 -11.15
CA TRP A 25 5.03 4.59 -9.88
C TRP A 25 6.49 4.78 -9.48
N ARG A 26 7.42 4.60 -10.43
CA ARG A 26 8.85 4.85 -10.22
C ARG A 26 9.13 6.31 -9.82
N GLN A 27 8.49 7.26 -10.48
CA GLN A 27 8.62 8.68 -10.15
C GLN A 27 8.11 8.96 -8.74
N ALA A 28 7.00 8.34 -8.33
CA ALA A 28 6.49 8.48 -6.97
C ALA A 28 7.45 7.88 -5.92
N CYS A 29 8.11 6.76 -6.19
CA CYS A 29 9.16 6.22 -5.31
C CYS A 29 10.32 7.21 -5.11
N ALA A 30 10.71 7.94 -6.16
CA ALA A 30 11.77 8.95 -6.08
C ALA A 30 11.31 10.27 -5.42
N ALA A 31 10.03 10.65 -5.59
CA ALA A 31 9.46 11.90 -5.09
C ALA A 31 8.91 11.79 -3.65
N GLY A 32 8.67 10.56 -3.17
CA GLY A 32 8.16 10.29 -1.83
C GLY A 32 6.65 10.06 -1.77
N VAL A 33 6.15 9.75 -0.57
CA VAL A 33 4.76 9.31 -0.34
C VAL A 33 3.71 10.30 -0.83
N ASP A 34 4.01 11.60 -0.79
CA ASP A 34 3.07 12.65 -1.18
C ASP A 34 2.81 12.71 -2.69
N ALA A 35 3.66 12.07 -3.50
CA ALA A 35 3.45 11.92 -4.94
C ALA A 35 2.50 10.77 -5.32
N LEU A 36 2.08 9.94 -4.36
CA LEU A 36 1.11 8.86 -4.59
C LEU A 36 -0.33 9.41 -4.64
N PRO A 37 -1.27 8.73 -5.32
CA PRO A 37 -2.69 9.06 -5.27
C PRO A 37 -3.21 9.09 -3.83
N VAL A 38 -4.12 10.01 -3.53
CA VAL A 38 -4.66 10.18 -2.18
C VAL A 38 -5.41 8.94 -1.70
N GLU A 39 -6.12 8.26 -2.59
CA GLU A 39 -6.84 7.02 -2.32
C GLU A 39 -5.89 5.86 -2.05
N PHE A 40 -4.74 5.80 -2.75
CA PHE A 40 -3.71 4.81 -2.48
C PHE A 40 -3.09 5.00 -1.09
N ARG A 41 -2.81 6.24 -0.71
CA ARG A 41 -2.32 6.55 0.65
C ARG A 41 -3.35 6.19 1.72
N ALA A 42 -4.64 6.49 1.48
CA ALA A 42 -5.71 6.12 2.41
C ALA A 42 -5.81 4.60 2.58
N PHE A 43 -5.65 3.83 1.50
CA PHE A 43 -5.60 2.37 1.54
C PHE A 43 -4.43 1.85 2.37
N LEU A 44 -3.22 2.40 2.18
CA LEU A 44 -2.06 2.04 3.01
C LEU A 44 -2.28 2.35 4.49
N LEU A 45 -2.83 3.52 4.81
CA LEU A 45 -3.15 3.90 6.18
C LEU A 45 -4.15 2.91 6.80
N ARG A 46 -5.18 2.52 6.05
CA ARG A 46 -6.20 1.59 6.54
C ARG A 46 -5.62 0.21 6.85
N ILE A 47 -4.72 -0.29 5.99
CA ILE A 47 -3.99 -1.53 6.26
C ILE A 47 -3.16 -1.42 7.55
N ALA A 48 -2.44 -0.31 7.73
CA ALA A 48 -1.59 -0.10 8.90
C ALA A 48 -2.40 -0.10 10.21
N GLU A 49 -3.58 0.53 10.20
CA GLU A 49 -4.53 0.54 11.32
C GLU A 49 -5.03 -0.86 11.67
N LEU A 50 -5.52 -1.60 10.67
CA LEU A 50 -6.04 -2.97 10.85
C LEU A 50 -4.95 -3.93 11.34
N ALA A 51 -3.73 -3.78 10.81
CA ALA A 51 -2.57 -4.55 11.23
C ALA A 51 -2.01 -4.11 12.59
N ARG A 52 -2.42 -2.93 13.09
CA ARG A 52 -1.88 -2.27 14.29
C ARG A 52 -0.35 -2.13 14.25
N ARG A 53 0.19 -1.88 13.06
CA ARG A 53 1.63 -1.79 12.78
C ARG A 53 1.88 -0.76 11.67
N PRO A 54 2.97 0.01 11.74
CA PRO A 54 3.32 0.92 10.66
C PRO A 54 3.80 0.16 9.42
N ILE A 55 3.53 0.72 8.24
CA ILE A 55 4.14 0.26 6.98
C ILE A 55 5.51 0.91 6.87
N ALA A 56 6.55 0.10 6.68
CA ALA A 56 7.92 0.59 6.51
C ALA A 56 8.32 0.72 5.03
N LEU A 57 7.87 -0.22 4.20
CA LEU A 57 8.26 -0.35 2.80
C LEU A 57 7.01 -0.63 1.93
N VAL A 58 6.98 -0.08 0.72
CA VAL A 58 5.99 -0.40 -0.31
C VAL A 58 6.72 -0.65 -1.62
N SER A 59 6.65 -1.88 -2.14
CA SER A 59 7.19 -2.24 -3.46
C SER A 59 6.12 -1.96 -4.52
N LEU A 60 6.45 -1.10 -5.48
CA LEU A 60 5.55 -0.61 -6.53
C LEU A 60 5.98 -1.04 -7.94
N GLY A 61 7.06 -1.80 -8.05
CA GLY A 61 7.59 -2.30 -9.31
C GLY A 61 8.69 -3.35 -9.09
N PRO A 62 9.22 -3.93 -10.19
CA PRO A 62 10.19 -5.02 -10.15
C PRO A 62 11.60 -4.57 -9.79
N ASP A 63 11.98 -3.30 -10.05
CA ASP A 63 13.32 -2.81 -9.76
C ASP A 63 13.47 -2.39 -8.29
N ARG A 64 14.71 -2.45 -7.77
CA ARG A 64 15.02 -1.98 -6.40
C ARG A 64 14.65 -0.50 -6.19
N ALA A 65 14.74 0.31 -7.24
CA ALA A 65 14.37 1.72 -7.19
C ALA A 65 12.84 1.94 -7.11
N ASP A 66 12.04 0.93 -7.43
CA ASP A 66 10.58 0.97 -7.36
C ASP A 66 10.09 0.56 -5.96
N THR A 67 10.80 1.01 -4.92
CA THR A 67 10.45 0.76 -3.52
C THR A 67 10.41 2.08 -2.78
N LEU A 68 9.25 2.39 -2.20
CA LEU A 68 9.08 3.53 -1.31
C LEU A 68 9.46 3.13 0.12
N GLU A 69 10.40 3.86 0.72
CA GLU A 69 10.78 3.71 2.13
C GLU A 69 10.09 4.77 2.99
N LEU A 70 9.06 4.36 3.74
CA LEU A 70 8.28 5.23 4.65
C LEU A 70 8.94 5.36 6.02
N LYS A 71 9.70 4.33 6.43
CA LYS A 71 10.47 4.33 7.65
C LYS A 71 11.81 3.69 7.37
N ARG A 72 12.88 4.37 7.77
CA ARG A 72 14.24 3.83 7.64
C ARG A 72 14.38 2.53 8.43
N VAL A 73 14.75 1.45 7.75
CA VAL A 73 14.80 0.10 8.35
C VAL A 73 16.20 -0.25 8.88
N PHE A 74 17.25 0.44 8.41
CA PHE A 74 18.65 0.23 8.80
C PHE A 74 19.43 1.54 8.96
#